data_AF-A0A498HGS0-F1
#
_entry.id   AF-A0A498HGS0-F1
#
_cell.length_a   1.000
_cell.length_b   1.000
_cell.length_c   1.000
_cell.angle_alpha   90.00
_cell.angle_beta   90.00
_cell.angle_gamma   90.00
#
_symmetry.space_group_name_H-M   'P 1'
#
loop_
_entity.id
_entity.type
_entity.pdbx_description
1 polymer ?
#
loop_
_entity_poly.entity_id
_entity_poly.type
_entity_poly.pdbx_seq_one_letter_code
_entity_poly.pdbx_strand_id
1 'polypeptide(L)'
;MDNKWENVTNLRTLIKEKGLKKVSGQSIVEVGNDICSFVAGDRLHLDSDQIYGVLGKLEVKMREEGYVPNVDLLLQNMADAV
;
A
#
# COMPACT_ATOMS: atom_id res chain seq x y z
N MET A 1 -20.19 1.78 -21.73
CA MET A 1 -19.03 2.25 -20.94
C MET A 1 -18.55 1.02 -20.17
N ASP A 2 -17.25 0.86 -19.94
CA ASP A 2 -16.65 -0.11 -18.96
C ASP A 2 -15.78 -1.27 -19.48
N ASN A 3 -15.42 -1.31 -20.77
CA ASN A 3 -14.50 -2.34 -21.28
C ASN A 3 -13.01 -2.05 -20.93
N LYS A 4 -12.70 -0.89 -20.35
CA LYS A 4 -11.32 -0.47 -20.05
C LYS A 4 -10.79 -1.14 -18.78
N TRP A 5 -11.62 -1.28 -17.75
CA TRP A 5 -11.22 -1.87 -16.47
C TRP A 5 -11.05 -3.39 -16.56
N GLU A 6 -11.89 -4.05 -17.36
CA GLU A 6 -11.74 -5.47 -17.68
C GLU A 6 -10.39 -5.74 -18.38
N ASN A 7 -10.01 -4.90 -19.36
CA ASN A 7 -8.70 -5.01 -20.01
C ASN A 7 -7.52 -4.80 -19.05
N VAL A 8 -7.64 -3.84 -18.12
CA VAL A 8 -6.61 -3.61 -17.08
C VAL A 8 -6.49 -4.82 -16.16
N THR A 9 -7.61 -5.41 -15.78
CA THR A 9 -7.65 -6.62 -14.93
C THR A 9 -6.99 -7.79 -15.65
N ASN A 10 -7.38 -8.05 -16.90
CA ASN A 10 -6.78 -9.11 -17.73
C ASN A 10 -5.27 -8.93 -17.93
N LEU A 11 -4.80 -7.68 -18.11
CA LEU A 11 -3.38 -7.38 -18.20
C LEU A 11 -2.64 -7.67 -16.89
N ARG A 12 -3.22 -7.30 -15.74
CA ARG A 12 -2.64 -7.59 -14.42
C ARG A 12 -2.55 -9.10 -14.16
N THR A 13 -3.57 -9.86 -14.52
CA THR A 13 -3.56 -11.33 -14.44
C THR A 13 -2.45 -11.93 -15.30
N LEU A 14 -2.34 -11.49 -16.57
CA LEU A 14 -1.28 -11.96 -17.47
C LEU A 14 0.13 -11.64 -16.94
N ILE A 15 0.32 -10.46 -16.34
CA ILE A 15 1.57 -10.06 -15.69
C ILE A 15 1.91 -11.03 -14.54
N LYS A 16 0.94 -11.35 -13.67
CA LYS A 16 1.10 -12.34 -12.59
C LYS A 16 1.44 -13.73 -13.12
N GLU A 17 0.68 -14.23 -14.11
CA GLU A 17 0.88 -15.55 -14.72
C GLU A 17 2.25 -15.71 -15.39
N LYS A 18 2.75 -14.65 -16.02
CA LYS A 18 4.10 -14.61 -16.61
C LYS A 18 5.21 -14.43 -15.58
N GLY A 19 4.89 -14.36 -14.29
CA GLY A 19 5.86 -14.14 -13.21
C GLY A 19 6.49 -12.75 -13.23
N LEU A 20 5.93 -11.81 -13.99
CA LEU A 20 6.42 -10.44 -14.08
C LEU A 20 6.00 -9.69 -12.81
N LYS A 21 6.96 -9.31 -11.98
CA LYS A 21 6.69 -8.52 -10.78
C LYS A 21 6.87 -7.04 -11.10
N LYS A 22 5.87 -6.24 -10.72
CA LYS A 22 6.05 -4.78 -10.68
C LYS A 22 7.18 -4.48 -9.71
N VAL A 23 8.11 -3.60 -10.10
CA VAL A 23 9.14 -3.11 -9.19
C VAL A 23 8.44 -2.44 -8.02
N SER A 24 8.72 -2.91 -6.81
CA SER A 24 8.16 -2.34 -5.59
C SER A 24 8.65 -0.91 -5.42
N GLY A 25 7.74 -0.01 -5.02
CA GLY A 25 8.15 1.33 -4.61
C GLY A 25 8.99 1.25 -3.34
N GLN A 26 10.02 2.08 -3.25
CA GLN A 26 10.82 2.23 -2.04
C GLN A 26 10.80 3.69 -1.63
N SER A 27 10.57 3.94 -0.34
CA SER A 27 10.63 5.26 0.26
C SER A 27 11.71 5.28 1.32
N ILE A 28 12.39 6.42 1.44
CA ILE A 28 13.49 6.60 2.38
C ILE A 28 13.19 7.85 3.19
N VAL A 29 13.40 7.78 4.50
CA VAL A 29 13.25 8.91 5.42
C VAL A 29 14.54 9.02 6.24
N GLU A 30 15.04 10.24 6.39
CA GLU A 30 16.20 10.57 7.22
C GLU A 30 15.71 11.15 8.55
N VAL A 31 16.17 10.56 9.65
CA VAL A 31 15.84 10.99 11.01
C VAL A 31 17.16 11.21 11.76
N GLY A 32 17.54 12.48 11.94
CA GLY A 32 18.86 12.81 12.49
C GLY A 32 19.95 12.40 11.50
N ASN A 33 20.80 11.44 11.90
CA ASN A 33 21.84 10.85 11.03
C ASN A 33 21.47 9.43 10.56
N ASP A 34 20.28 8.94 10.86
CA ASP A 34 19.84 7.58 10.53
C ASP A 34 18.94 7.58 9.28
N ILE A 35 19.12 6.58 8.43
CA ILE A 35 18.33 6.38 7.21
C ILE A 35 17.41 5.18 7.40
N CYS A 36 16.10 5.41 7.32
CA CYS A 36 15.09 4.36 7.34
C CYS A 36 14.52 4.15 5.95
N SER A 37 14.53 2.90 5.46
CA SER A 37 13.96 2.51 4.17
C SER A 37 12.71 1.67 4.35
N PHE A 38 11.70 1.92 3.53
CA PHE A 38 10.41 1.23 3.53
C PHE A 38 10.09 0.77 2.12
N VAL A 39 9.86 -0.52 1.91
CA VAL A 39 9.40 -1.04 0.62
C VAL A 39 7.89 -1.17 0.65
N ALA A 40 7.23 -0.75 -0.42
CA ALA A 40 5.79 -0.80 -0.54
C ALA A 40 5.27 -2.23 -0.33
N GLY A 41 4.49 -2.42 0.73
CA GLY A 41 3.87 -3.71 1.09
C GLY A 41 4.79 -4.68 1.82
N ASP A 42 6.02 -4.29 2.17
CA ASP A 42 6.90 -5.12 2.98
C ASP A 42 6.61 -4.98 4.49
N ARG A 43 7.14 -5.93 5.27
CA ARG A 43 7.20 -5.88 6.74
C ARG A 43 8.58 -6.33 7.23
N LEU A 44 9.61 -5.97 6.46
CA LEU A 44 10.98 -6.47 6.66
C LEU A 44 11.71 -5.76 7.79
N HIS A 45 11.23 -4.58 8.20
CA HIS A 45 11.80 -3.86 9.33
C HIS A 45 11.56 -4.63 10.64
N LEU A 46 12.57 -4.77 11.49
CA LEU A 46 12.44 -5.48 12.78
C LEU A 46 11.34 -4.88 13.66
N ASP A 47 11.21 -3.56 13.63
CA ASP A 47 10.19 -2.82 14.39
C ASP A 47 8.86 -2.65 13.62
N SER A 48 8.61 -3.43 12.55
CA SER A 48 7.41 -3.30 11.72
C SER A 48 6.13 -3.28 12.56
N ASP A 49 5.99 -4.19 13.52
CA ASP A 49 4.80 -4.26 14.37
C ASP A 49 4.59 -3.00 15.20
N GLN A 50 5.68 -2.40 15.71
CA GLN A 50 5.60 -1.16 16.46
C GLN A 50 5.22 0.01 15.55
N ILE A 51 5.80 0.10 14.35
CA ILE A 51 5.51 1.13 13.36
C ILE A 51 4.04 1.11 12.97
N TYR A 52 3.51 -0.07 12.61
CA TYR A 52 2.09 -0.21 12.28
C TYR A 52 1.18 0.03 13.50
N GLY A 53 1.64 -0.28 14.71
CA GLY A 53 0.94 0.07 15.94
C GLY A 53 0.80 1.58 16.15
N VAL A 54 1.86 2.36 15.86
CA VAL A 54 1.81 3.83 15.88
C VAL A 54 0.89 4.35 14.78
N LEU A 55 0.96 3.80 13.57
CA LEU A 55 0.09 4.19 12.45
C LEU A 55 -1.39 3.98 12.78
N GLY A 56 -1.75 2.85 13.40
CA GLY A 56 -3.13 2.59 13.81
C GLY A 56 -3.63 3.56 14.89
N LYS A 57 -2.78 3.92 15.86
CA LYS A 57 -3.12 4.96 16.86
C LYS A 57 -3.33 6.33 16.22
N LEU A 58 -2.51 6.67 15.22
CA LEU A 58 -2.64 7.92 14.48
C LEU A 58 -3.95 7.94 13.68
N GLU A 59 -4.30 6.85 13.03
CA GLU A 59 -5.56 6.72 12.30
C GLU A 59 -6.78 6.95 13.21
N VAL A 60 -6.78 6.36 14.41
CA VAL A 60 -7.85 6.59 15.41
C VAL A 60 -7.98 8.08 15.73
N LYS A 61 -6.86 8.75 16.08
CA LYS A 61 -6.86 10.19 16.38
C LYS A 61 -7.35 11.04 15.21
N MET A 62 -6.91 10.72 13.99
CA MET A 62 -7.34 11.44 12.79
C MET A 62 -8.86 11.35 12.64
N ARG A 63 -9.45 10.16 12.85
CA ARG A 63 -10.91 9.96 12.78
C ARG A 63 -11.66 10.75 13.87
N GLU A 64 -11.10 10.82 15.08
CA GLU A 64 -11.67 11.63 16.17
C GLU A 64 -11.70 13.13 15.81
N GLU A 65 -10.71 13.62 15.07
CA GLU A 65 -10.65 14.99 14.53
C GLU A 65 -11.48 15.19 13.24
N GLY A 66 -12.28 14.20 12.83
CA GLY A 66 -13.18 14.29 11.69
C GLY A 66 -12.60 13.85 10.35
N TYR A 67 -11.42 13.21 10.32
CA TYR A 67 -10.90 12.58 9.11
C TYR A 67 -11.82 11.44 8.67
N VAL A 68 -12.31 11.53 7.42
CA VAL A 68 -13.06 10.47 6.75
C VAL A 68 -12.14 9.82 5.71
N PRO A 69 -11.75 8.54 5.90
CA PRO A 69 -10.92 7.84 4.92
C PRO A 69 -11.63 7.73 3.58
N ASN A 70 -10.97 8.14 2.49
CA ASN A 70 -11.46 7.85 1.15
C ASN A 70 -11.13 6.39 0.80
N VAL A 71 -12.11 5.51 0.99
CA VAL A 71 -11.97 4.06 0.76
C VAL A 71 -12.36 3.63 -0.66
N ASP A 72 -12.89 4.54 -1.48
CA ASP A 72 -13.32 4.23 -2.85
C ASP A 72 -12.17 3.72 -3.70
N LEU A 73 -10.96 4.27 -3.49
CA LEU A 73 -9.73 3.81 -4.15
C LEU A 73 -9.16 2.52 -3.53
N LEU A 74 -9.46 2.22 -2.27
CA LEU A 74 -8.91 1.06 -1.55
C LEU A 74 -9.62 -0.23 -1.95
N LEU A 75 -10.95 -0.19 -2.09
CA LEU A 75 -11.78 -1.32 -2.53
C LEU A 75 -11.43 -1.74 -3.96
N GLN A 76 -11.08 -0.79 -4.82
CA GLN A 76 -10.68 -1.08 -6.19
C GLN A 76 -9.33 -1.81 -6.27
N ASN A 77 -8.41 -1.52 -5.36
CA ASN A 77 -7.08 -2.17 -5.31
C ASN A 77 -7.08 -3.55 -4.64
N MET A 78 -7.96 -3.82 -3.68
CA MET A 78 -8.06 -5.14 -3.04
C MET A 78 -8.66 -6.20 -4.00
N ALA A 79 -9.54 -5.79 -4.92
CA ALA A 79 -10.05 -6.67 -5.98
C ALA A 79 -8.96 -7.12 -6.98
N ASP A 80 -7.83 -6.40 -7.04
CA ASP A 80 -6.68 -6.74 -7.89
C ASP A 80 -5.59 -7.58 -7.19
N ALA A 81 -5.70 -7.77 -5.88
CA ALA A 81 -4.66 -8.38 -5.03
C ALA A 81 -4.93 -9.85 -4.64
N VAL A 82 -6.02 -10.45 -5.12
CA VAL A 82 -6.25 -11.91 -5.03
C VAL A 82 -5.67 -12.61 -6.26
#